data_AF-A0A226EF31-F1
#
_entry.id   AF-A0A226EF31-F1
#
_cell.length_a   1.000
_cell.length_b   1.000
_cell.length_c   1.000
_cell.angle_alpha   90.00
_cell.angle_beta   90.00
_cell.angle_gamma   90.00
#
_symmetry.space_group_name_H-M   'P 1'
#
loop_
_entity.id
_entity.type
_entity.pdbx_description
1 polymer ?
#
loop_
_entity_poly.entity_id
_entity_poly.type
_entity_poly.pdbx_seq_one_letter_code
_entity_poly.pdbx_strand_id
1 'polypeptide(L)'
;MGSPNQEKMSRLQVMCYYLSIFDIFFYFGTIIVSVAVEHSVTELRPMKLQFNDNGTLSFSLSEKNELMAIWDYLYSRHYSSSSVYNAVYMSLVVIAVTYLIIEVWLCCLLIRGAKERSVLFCKKWFWWRIAIMVLTVVVAASDLYQMQYTLTLLIFIPLNVFRMAFIVLVLHLIGEYTGERGGGVGVDKMYSITV
;
A
#
# COMPACT_ATOMS: atom_id res chain seq x y z
N MET A 1 33.19 -25.78 -13.74
CA MET A 1 31.81 -25.97 -14.21
C MET A 1 30.89 -25.81 -13.00
N GLY A 2 30.10 -24.73 -12.95
CA GLY A 2 29.09 -24.57 -11.90
C GLY A 2 28.00 -25.62 -12.06
N SER A 3 27.56 -26.22 -10.95
CA SER A 3 26.42 -27.14 -10.94
C SER A 3 25.19 -26.43 -11.52
N PRO A 4 24.35 -27.09 -12.35
CA PRO A 4 23.11 -26.49 -12.89
C PRO A 4 22.16 -25.97 -11.79
N ASN A 5 22.27 -26.47 -10.56
CA ASN A 5 21.54 -25.96 -9.41
C ASN A 5 22.01 -24.59 -8.92
N GLN A 6 23.25 -24.19 -9.23
CA GLN A 6 23.80 -22.89 -8.86
C GLN A 6 23.30 -21.77 -9.78
N GLU A 7 23.07 -22.09 -11.06
CA GLU A 7 22.53 -21.14 -12.05
C GLU A 7 21.03 -20.86 -11.84
N LYS A 8 20.22 -21.87 -11.55
CA LYS A 8 18.81 -21.66 -11.18
C LYS A 8 18.66 -20.81 -9.91
N MET A 9 19.61 -20.91 -8.98
CA MET A 9 19.58 -20.18 -7.72
C MET A 9 19.82 -18.68 -7.89
N SER A 10 20.74 -18.29 -8.78
CA SER A 10 20.99 -16.87 -9.05
C SER A 10 19.76 -16.21 -9.67
N ARG A 11 19.03 -16.92 -10.55
CA ARG A 11 17.82 -16.40 -11.19
C ARG A 11 16.71 -16.06 -10.18
N LEU A 12 16.43 -16.94 -9.21
CA LEU A 12 15.39 -16.68 -8.19
C LEU A 12 15.73 -15.45 -7.33
N GLN A 13 16.98 -15.36 -6.87
CA GLN A 13 17.43 -14.21 -6.07
C GLN A 13 17.29 -12.90 -6.85
N VAL A 14 17.67 -12.92 -8.13
CA VAL A 14 17.53 -11.79 -9.03
C VAL A 14 16.06 -11.43 -9.24
N MET A 15 15.17 -12.41 -9.42
CA MET A 15 13.74 -12.15 -9.56
C MET A 15 13.14 -11.54 -8.28
N CYS A 16 13.40 -12.11 -7.10
CA CYS A 16 12.95 -11.56 -5.81
C CYS A 16 13.44 -10.13 -5.58
N TYR A 17 14.67 -9.84 -6.01
CA TYR A 17 15.25 -8.50 -5.93
C TYR A 17 14.51 -7.50 -6.83
N TYR A 18 14.31 -7.82 -8.12
CA TYR A 18 13.56 -6.95 -9.04
C TYR A 18 12.11 -6.76 -8.59
N LEU A 19 11.49 -7.82 -8.09
CA LEU A 19 10.15 -7.79 -7.55
C LEU A 19 10.04 -6.83 -6.34
N SER A 20 11.02 -6.88 -5.43
CA SER A 20 11.10 -5.97 -4.27
C SER A 20 11.29 -4.52 -4.70
N ILE A 21 12.16 -4.28 -5.68
CA ILE A 21 12.38 -2.94 -6.25
C ILE A 21 11.09 -2.41 -6.88
N PHE A 22 10.40 -3.25 -7.65
CA PHE A 22 9.17 -2.86 -8.31
C PHE A 22 8.08 -2.47 -7.30
N ASP A 23 7.94 -3.21 -6.19
CA ASP A 23 6.99 -2.88 -5.12
C ASP A 23 7.29 -1.53 -4.46
N ILE A 24 8.58 -1.22 -4.23
CA ILE A 24 9.02 0.09 -3.72
C ILE A 24 8.67 1.20 -4.72
N PHE A 25 8.99 1.03 -6.01
CA PHE A 25 8.64 2.01 -7.03
C PHE A 25 7.14 2.22 -7.15
N PHE A 26 6.36 1.14 -7.09
CA PHE A 26 4.91 1.21 -7.14
C PHE A 26 4.37 1.97 -5.93
N TYR A 27 4.91 1.74 -4.73
CA TYR A 27 4.57 2.51 -3.54
C TYR A 27 4.86 4.01 -3.70
N PHE A 28 6.04 4.40 -4.18
CA PHE A 28 6.35 5.80 -4.43
C PHE A 28 5.46 6.42 -5.52
N GLY A 29 5.20 5.70 -6.61
CA GLY A 29 4.26 6.13 -7.64
C GLY A 29 2.87 6.39 -7.07
N THR A 30 2.43 5.54 -6.15
CA THR A 30 1.15 5.68 -5.44
C THR A 30 1.11 6.96 -4.61
N ILE A 31 2.18 7.28 -3.87
CA ILE A 31 2.29 8.54 -3.11
C ILE A 31 2.28 9.74 -4.04
N ILE A 32 3.07 9.71 -5.12
CA ILE A 32 3.16 10.83 -6.07
C ILE A 32 1.80 11.11 -6.70
N VAL A 33 1.09 10.06 -7.15
CA VAL A 33 -0.27 10.19 -7.69
C VAL A 33 -1.21 10.77 -6.64
N SER A 34 -1.13 10.30 -5.39
CA SER A 34 -1.98 10.82 -4.31
C SER A 34 -1.76 12.32 -4.08
N VAL A 35 -0.49 12.75 -3.98
CA VAL A 35 -0.12 14.16 -3.80
C VAL A 35 -0.52 14.99 -5.03
N ALA A 36 -0.31 14.48 -6.24
CA ALA A 36 -0.68 15.18 -7.46
C ALA A 36 -2.20 15.39 -7.58
N VAL A 37 -2.99 14.38 -7.20
CA VAL A 37 -4.45 14.51 -7.15
C VAL A 37 -4.86 15.51 -6.07
N GLU A 38 -4.29 15.44 -4.87
CA GLU A 38 -4.55 16.39 -3.79
C GLU A 38 -4.22 17.83 -4.20
N HIS A 39 -3.08 18.03 -4.84
CA HIS A 39 -2.67 19.33 -5.38
C HIS A 39 -3.64 19.84 -6.46
N SER A 40 -4.01 18.99 -7.42
CA SER A 40 -4.96 19.35 -8.48
C SER A 40 -6.33 19.73 -7.92
N VAL A 41 -6.80 18.98 -6.92
CA VAL A 41 -8.06 19.27 -6.21
C VAL A 41 -7.95 20.59 -5.43
N THR A 42 -6.78 20.90 -4.88
CA THR A 42 -6.53 22.15 -4.13
C THR A 42 -6.47 23.36 -5.06
N GLU A 43 -5.79 23.26 -6.21
CA GLU A 43 -5.73 24.34 -7.20
C GLU A 43 -7.11 24.68 -7.80
N LEU A 44 -7.96 23.66 -7.96
CA LEU A 44 -9.34 23.85 -8.40
C LEU A 44 -10.19 24.60 -7.35
N ARG A 45 -9.75 24.72 -6.08
CA ARG A 45 -10.40 25.51 -5.02
C ARG A 45 -9.79 26.91 -4.89
N PRO A 46 -10.14 27.90 -5.73
CA PRO A 46 -9.88 29.29 -5.37
C PRO A 46 -10.89 29.68 -4.28
N MET A 47 -10.59 29.40 -3.01
CA MET A 47 -11.26 30.10 -1.91
C MET A 47 -10.83 31.57 -1.96
N LYS A 48 -11.53 32.37 -2.76
CA LYS A 48 -11.44 33.82 -2.66
C LYS A 48 -12.22 34.23 -1.42
N LEU A 49 -11.54 34.31 -0.28
CA LEU A 49 -12.03 35.08 0.87
C LEU A 49 -12.08 36.56 0.42
N GLN A 50 -13.24 37.00 -0.04
CA GLN A 50 -13.50 38.42 -0.22
C GLN A 50 -13.97 38.95 1.13
N PHE A 51 -13.09 39.69 1.79
CA PHE A 51 -13.50 40.59 2.86
C PHE A 51 -14.25 41.75 2.20
N ASN A 52 -15.55 41.82 2.45
CA ASN A 52 -16.34 42.95 2.02
C ASN A 52 -16.08 44.11 2.99
N ASP A 53 -15.98 45.34 2.49
CA ASP A 53 -15.57 46.53 3.28
C ASP A 53 -16.50 46.84 4.47
N ASN A 54 -17.69 46.27 4.45
CA ASN A 54 -18.72 46.29 5.48
C ASN A 54 -18.50 45.21 6.58
N GLY A 55 -17.33 44.58 6.64
CA GLY A 55 -16.96 43.61 7.68
C GLY A 55 -17.74 42.29 7.61
N THR A 56 -18.47 42.06 6.51
CA THR A 56 -19.24 40.83 6.28
C THR A 56 -18.45 39.89 5.39
N LEU A 57 -18.39 38.63 5.81
CA LEU A 57 -17.72 37.54 5.09
C LEU A 57 -18.73 36.94 4.10
N SER A 58 -18.61 37.29 2.81
CA SER A 58 -19.47 36.73 1.77
C SER A 58 -18.74 35.64 1.00
N PHE A 59 -19.26 34.42 1.03
CA PHE A 59 -18.79 33.30 0.22
C PHE A 59 -19.58 33.25 -1.09
N SER A 60 -18.96 33.57 -2.22
CA SER A 60 -19.55 33.29 -3.53
C SER A 60 -19.12 31.89 -3.97
N LEU A 61 -19.98 30.90 -3.71
CA LEU A 61 -19.78 29.56 -4.28
C LEU A 61 -20.03 29.67 -5.79
N SER A 62 -19.01 29.36 -6.60
CA SER A 62 -19.19 29.24 -8.05
C SER A 62 -20.14 28.06 -8.31
N GLU A 63 -21.33 28.34 -8.85
CA GLU A 63 -22.45 27.42 -9.08
C GLU A 63 -22.12 26.17 -9.92
N LYS A 64 -20.92 26.10 -10.52
CA LYS A 64 -20.59 25.09 -11.53
C LYS A 64 -19.97 23.78 -11.05
N ASN A 65 -19.64 23.61 -9.77
CA ASN A 65 -18.98 22.38 -9.32
C ASN A 65 -19.69 21.75 -8.11
N GLU A 66 -20.81 21.06 -8.34
CA GLU A 66 -21.50 20.24 -7.32
C GLU A 66 -20.54 19.24 -6.63
N LEU A 67 -19.57 18.71 -7.39
CA LEU A 67 -18.51 17.85 -6.86
C LEU A 67 -17.65 18.55 -5.80
N MET A 68 -17.41 19.86 -5.98
CA MET A 68 -16.66 20.69 -5.04
C MET A 68 -17.47 20.99 -3.78
N ALA A 69 -18.78 21.20 -3.90
CA ALA A 69 -19.68 21.43 -2.77
C ALA A 69 -19.80 20.18 -1.87
N ILE A 70 -19.85 18.98 -2.48
CA ILE A 70 -19.80 17.71 -1.74
C ILE A 70 -18.46 17.57 -1.01
N TRP A 71 -17.36 18.00 -1.65
CA TRP A 71 -16.02 17.93 -1.09
C TRP A 71 -15.81 18.92 0.07
N ASP A 72 -16.22 20.18 -0.06
CA ASP A 72 -16.20 21.16 1.03
C ASP A 72 -17.12 20.76 2.19
N TYR A 73 -18.26 20.11 1.91
CA TYR A 73 -19.15 19.56 2.94
C TYR A 73 -18.50 18.42 3.72
N LEU A 74 -17.84 17.47 3.03
CA LEU A 74 -17.12 16.37 3.68
C LEU A 74 -15.91 16.88 4.49
N TYR A 75 -15.22 17.91 3.99
CA TYR A 75 -13.99 18.45 4.59
C TYR A 75 -14.27 19.36 5.80
N SER A 76 -15.24 20.28 5.68
CA SER A 76 -15.59 21.24 6.72
C SER A 76 -16.26 20.60 7.94
N ARG A 77 -16.97 19.48 7.76
CA ARG A 77 -17.70 18.80 8.84
C ARG A 77 -16.80 18.03 9.81
N HIS A 78 -15.54 17.76 9.44
CA HIS A 78 -14.61 16.98 10.27
C HIS A 78 -13.39 17.78 10.75
N TYR A 79 -12.99 18.84 10.05
CA TYR A 79 -11.79 19.61 10.39
C TYR A 79 -12.12 21.09 10.64
N SER A 80 -12.87 21.36 11.71
CA SER A 80 -13.24 22.74 12.09
C SER A 80 -12.06 23.58 12.60
N SER A 81 -10.92 22.96 12.92
CA SER A 81 -9.72 23.66 13.38
C SER A 81 -8.48 23.26 12.58
N SER A 82 -7.68 24.27 12.21
CA SER A 82 -6.40 24.10 11.52
C SER A 82 -5.42 23.18 12.28
N SER A 83 -5.53 23.12 13.62
CA SER A 83 -4.72 22.23 14.45
C SER A 83 -5.08 20.75 14.28
N VAL A 84 -6.36 20.40 14.22
CA VAL A 84 -6.80 19.01 13.97
C VAL A 84 -6.40 18.57 12.56
N TYR A 85 -6.50 19.48 11.58
CA TYR A 85 -6.03 19.22 10.23
C TYR A 85 -4.52 18.90 10.18
N ASN A 86 -3.69 19.76 10.77
CA ASN A 86 -2.24 19.52 10.83
C ASN A 86 -1.91 18.23 11.58
N ALA A 87 -2.61 17.92 12.67
CA ALA A 87 -2.40 16.69 13.42
C ALA A 87 -2.70 15.44 12.59
N VAL A 88 -3.81 15.42 11.85
CA VAL A 88 -4.15 14.29 10.96
C VAL A 88 -3.16 14.20 9.81
N TYR A 89 -2.80 15.31 9.17
CA TYR A 89 -1.79 15.31 8.11
C TYR A 89 -0.44 14.74 8.59
N MET A 90 0.06 15.20 9.73
CA MET A 90 1.30 14.68 10.32
C MET A 90 1.18 13.19 10.68
N SER A 91 0.02 12.75 11.17
CA SER A 91 -0.20 11.32 11.46
C SER A 91 -0.15 10.46 10.21
N LEU A 92 -0.72 10.92 9.08
CA LEU A 92 -0.66 10.23 7.79
C LEU A 92 0.78 10.13 7.28
N VAL A 93 1.58 11.19 7.41
CA VAL A 93 3.00 11.17 7.05
C VAL A 93 3.77 10.16 7.88
N VAL A 94 3.56 10.12 9.21
CA VAL A 94 4.22 9.15 10.10
C VAL A 94 3.84 7.71 9.75
N ILE A 95 2.56 7.46 9.45
CA ILE A 95 2.07 6.16 9.01
C ILE A 95 2.75 5.77 7.69
N ALA A 96 2.83 6.67 6.72
CA ALA A 96 3.47 6.42 5.42
C ALA A 96 4.97 6.12 5.56
N VAL A 97 5.69 6.84 6.44
CA VAL A 97 7.11 6.58 6.69
C VAL A 97 7.32 5.24 7.39
N THR A 98 6.49 4.94 8.40
CA THR A 98 6.54 3.67 9.12
C THR A 98 6.25 2.50 8.19
N TYR A 99 5.25 2.67 7.31
CA TYR A 99 4.92 1.71 6.26
C TYR A 99 6.13 1.41 5.36
N LEU A 100 6.82 2.46 4.89
CA LEU A 100 8.02 2.30 4.06
C LEU A 100 9.15 1.56 4.78
N ILE A 101 9.37 1.83 6.07
CA ILE A 101 10.37 1.12 6.86
C ILE A 101 10.03 -0.38 6.95
N ILE A 102 8.75 -0.72 7.17
CA ILE A 102 8.29 -2.11 7.21
C ILE A 102 8.47 -2.78 5.84
N GLU A 103 8.18 -2.08 4.74
CA GLU A 103 8.38 -2.58 3.38
C GLU A 103 9.84 -2.92 3.10
N VAL A 104 10.76 -1.99 3.41
CA VAL A 104 12.19 -2.22 3.25
C VAL A 104 12.64 -3.40 4.11
N TRP A 105 12.15 -3.50 5.34
CA TRP A 105 12.46 -4.61 6.24
C TRP A 105 11.98 -5.95 5.68
N LEU A 106 10.77 -6.01 5.10
CA LEU A 106 10.24 -7.19 4.44
C LEU A 106 11.05 -7.57 3.19
N CYS A 107 11.47 -6.60 2.40
CA CYS A 107 12.37 -6.83 1.26
C CYS A 107 13.69 -7.47 1.72
N CYS A 108 14.29 -6.95 2.79
CA CYS A 108 15.50 -7.53 3.37
C CYS A 108 15.27 -8.98 3.86
N LEU A 109 14.12 -9.26 4.48
CA LEU A 109 13.75 -10.62 4.92
C LEU A 109 13.60 -11.59 3.73
N LEU A 110 13.00 -11.14 2.63
CA LEU A 110 12.85 -11.95 1.43
C LEU A 110 14.20 -12.29 0.79
N ILE A 111 15.08 -11.29 0.63
CA ILE A 111 16.43 -11.48 0.10
C ILE A 111 17.23 -12.43 1.00
N ARG A 112 17.13 -12.25 2.34
CA ARG A 112 17.81 -13.12 3.30
C ARG A 112 17.29 -14.55 3.24
N GLY A 113 15.96 -14.73 3.12
CA GLY A 113 15.34 -16.04 2.93
C GLY A 113 15.83 -16.73 1.65
N ALA A 114 15.96 -15.98 0.56
CA ALA A 114 16.48 -16.48 -0.72
C ALA A 114 17.99 -16.82 -0.66
N LYS A 115 18.77 -16.10 0.17
CA LYS A 115 20.20 -16.35 0.38
C LYS A 115 20.45 -17.59 1.25
N GLU A 116 19.79 -17.67 2.39
CA GLU A 116 19.99 -18.74 3.39
C GLU A 116 19.20 -20.02 3.06
N ARG A 117 18.36 -20.01 2.01
CA ARG A 117 17.48 -21.13 1.60
C ARG A 117 16.59 -21.65 2.75
N SER A 118 16.23 -20.75 3.67
CA SER A 118 15.45 -21.09 4.85
C SER A 118 13.98 -20.80 4.59
N VAL A 119 13.18 -21.88 4.56
CA VAL A 119 11.72 -21.80 4.40
C VAL A 119 11.07 -21.03 5.56
N LEU A 120 11.72 -21.01 6.73
CA LEU A 120 11.24 -20.28 7.91
C LEU A 120 11.21 -18.76 7.68
N PHE A 121 12.22 -18.18 7.01
CA PHE A 121 12.21 -16.73 6.71
C PHE A 121 11.13 -16.39 5.68
N CYS A 122 10.95 -17.26 4.67
CA CYS A 122 9.94 -17.05 3.65
C CYS A 122 8.52 -17.15 4.23
N LYS A 123 8.27 -18.11 5.14
CA LYS A 123 7.01 -18.20 5.90
C LYS A 123 6.76 -16.96 6.76
N LYS A 124 7.77 -16.48 7.47
CA LYS A 124 7.66 -15.24 8.26
C LYS A 124 7.32 -14.04 7.39
N TRP A 125 8.03 -13.87 6.28
CA TRP A 125 7.76 -12.82 5.30
C TRP A 125 6.31 -12.88 4.79
N PHE A 126 5.85 -14.06 4.40
CA PHE A 126 4.49 -14.29 3.93
C PHE A 126 3.43 -13.91 4.97
N TRP A 127 3.60 -14.38 6.22
CA TRP A 127 2.68 -14.06 7.31
C TRP A 127 2.63 -12.57 7.62
N TRP A 128 3.77 -11.90 7.67
CA TRP A 128 3.82 -10.45 7.85
C TRP A 128 3.13 -9.71 6.72
N ARG A 129 3.31 -10.17 5.47
CA ARG A 129 2.64 -9.57 4.31
C ARG A 129 1.13 -9.71 4.36
N ILE A 130 0.63 -10.89 4.74
CA ILE A 130 -0.80 -11.11 4.97
C ILE A 130 -1.32 -10.21 6.09
N ALA A 131 -0.61 -10.11 7.21
CA ALA A 131 -1.03 -9.25 8.32
C ALA A 131 -1.17 -7.78 7.89
N ILE A 132 -0.22 -7.25 7.12
CA ILE A 132 -0.29 -5.90 6.57
C ILE A 132 -1.48 -5.75 5.62
N MET A 133 -1.72 -6.72 4.75
CA MET A 133 -2.84 -6.70 3.82
C MET A 133 -4.20 -6.75 4.52
N VAL A 134 -4.33 -7.55 5.58
CA VAL A 134 -5.55 -7.56 6.40
C VAL A 134 -5.74 -6.20 7.07
N LEU A 135 -4.67 -5.61 7.62
CA LEU A 135 -4.73 -4.28 8.23
C LEU A 135 -5.17 -3.21 7.22
N THR A 136 -4.62 -3.21 6.00
CA THR A 136 -5.03 -2.24 4.97
C THR A 136 -6.47 -2.42 4.53
N VAL A 137 -6.96 -3.67 4.45
CA VAL A 137 -8.36 -3.96 4.15
C VAL A 137 -9.29 -3.50 5.28
N VAL A 138 -8.90 -3.68 6.54
CA VAL A 138 -9.69 -3.20 7.70
C VAL A 138 -9.78 -1.67 7.70
N VAL A 139 -8.67 -0.98 7.41
CA VAL A 139 -8.67 0.48 7.28
C VAL A 139 -9.60 0.92 6.13
N ALA A 140 -9.48 0.29 4.96
CA ALA A 140 -10.35 0.59 3.81
C ALA A 140 -11.84 0.31 4.10
N ALA A 141 -12.14 -0.76 4.85
CA ALA A 141 -13.50 -1.09 5.27
C ALA A 141 -14.05 -0.09 6.30
N SER A 142 -13.21 0.38 7.22
CA SER A 142 -13.56 1.45 8.16
C SER A 142 -13.89 2.76 7.44
N ASP A 143 -13.09 3.15 6.46
CA ASP A 143 -13.35 4.35 5.64
C ASP A 143 -14.66 4.21 4.85
N LEU A 144 -14.91 3.04 4.27
CA LEU A 144 -16.15 2.74 3.55
C LEU A 144 -17.36 2.79 4.49
N TYR A 145 -17.24 2.29 5.73
CA TYR A 145 -18.30 2.33 6.74
C TYR A 145 -18.67 3.77 7.14
N GLN A 146 -17.70 4.67 7.17
CA GLN A 146 -17.94 6.09 7.44
C GLN A 146 -18.55 6.85 6.24
N MET A 147 -18.85 6.16 5.13
CA MET A 147 -19.30 6.74 3.86
C MET A 147 -18.34 7.82 3.33
N GLN A 148 -17.08 7.76 3.76
CA GLN A 148 -16.03 8.64 3.27
C GLN A 148 -15.45 8.00 2.02
N TYR A 149 -15.99 8.36 0.86
CA TYR A 149 -15.38 8.03 -0.44
C TYR A 149 -14.13 8.89 -0.64
N THR A 150 -13.09 8.61 0.15
CA THR A 150 -11.79 9.28 0.03
C THR A 150 -11.06 8.75 -1.19
N LEU A 151 -10.27 9.62 -1.83
CA LEU A 151 -9.34 9.24 -2.91
C LEU A 151 -8.39 8.12 -2.49
N THR A 152 -8.13 8.00 -1.18
CA THR A 152 -7.42 6.90 -0.53
C THR A 152 -7.99 5.55 -0.98
N LEU A 153 -9.31 5.35 -0.98
CA LEU A 153 -9.94 4.08 -1.38
C LEU A 153 -9.68 3.76 -2.86
N LEU A 154 -9.79 4.75 -3.75
CA LEU A 154 -9.57 4.58 -5.19
C LEU A 154 -8.15 4.10 -5.50
N ILE A 155 -7.16 4.58 -4.72
CA ILE A 155 -5.75 4.28 -4.92
C ILE A 155 -5.35 2.98 -4.20
N PHE A 156 -5.91 2.73 -3.01
CA PHE A 156 -5.59 1.54 -2.21
C PHE A 156 -6.14 0.25 -2.79
N ILE A 157 -7.28 0.27 -3.50
CA ILE A 157 -7.86 -0.93 -4.10
C ILE A 157 -6.92 -1.54 -5.16
N PRO A 158 -6.47 -0.81 -6.21
CA PRO A 158 -5.51 -1.33 -7.19
C PRO A 158 -4.21 -1.79 -6.54
N LEU A 159 -3.72 -1.07 -5.53
CA LEU A 159 -2.51 -1.42 -4.78
C LEU A 159 -2.66 -2.77 -4.06
N ASN A 160 -3.78 -3.01 -3.38
CA ASN A 160 -4.03 -4.29 -2.71
C ASN A 160 -4.18 -5.44 -3.72
N VAL A 161 -4.83 -5.22 -4.87
CA VAL A 161 -4.93 -6.23 -5.94
C VAL A 161 -3.56 -6.57 -6.50
N PHE A 162 -2.73 -5.55 -6.78
CA PHE A 162 -1.36 -5.75 -7.23
C PHE A 162 -0.54 -6.58 -6.22
N ARG A 163 -0.68 -6.28 -4.92
CA ARG A 163 -0.01 -7.03 -3.85
C ARG A 163 -0.50 -8.46 -3.70
N MET A 164 -1.79 -8.73 -3.91
CA MET A 164 -2.33 -10.09 -3.94
C MET A 164 -1.71 -10.90 -5.08
N ALA A 165 -1.66 -10.34 -6.29
CA ALA A 165 -1.02 -10.98 -7.43
C ALA A 165 0.46 -11.29 -7.14
N PHE A 166 1.14 -10.39 -6.46
CA PHE A 166 2.53 -10.58 -6.05
C PHE A 166 2.71 -11.73 -5.06
N ILE A 167 1.84 -11.81 -4.04
CA ILE A 167 1.87 -12.92 -3.07
C ILE A 167 1.66 -14.26 -3.79
N VAL A 168 0.71 -14.34 -4.72
CA VAL A 168 0.43 -15.55 -5.51
C VAL A 168 1.65 -15.95 -6.35
N LEU A 169 2.31 -14.98 -6.99
CA LEU A 169 3.52 -15.22 -7.79
C LEU A 169 4.65 -15.77 -6.92
N VAL A 170 4.89 -15.19 -5.75
CA VAL A 170 5.92 -15.66 -4.81
C VAL A 170 5.58 -17.06 -4.28
N LEU A 171 4.31 -17.35 -3.98
CA LEU A 171 3.87 -18.70 -3.60
C LEU A 171 4.13 -19.73 -4.68
N HIS A 172 3.84 -19.40 -5.95
CA HIS A 172 4.10 -20.29 -7.07
C HIS A 172 5.60 -20.59 -7.21
N LEU A 173 6.45 -19.57 -7.08
CA LEU A 173 7.92 -19.73 -7.13
C LEU A 173 8.44 -20.63 -6.00
N ILE A 174 7.90 -20.48 -4.79
CA ILE A 174 8.27 -21.34 -3.64
C ILE A 174 7.80 -22.78 -3.87
N GLY A 175 6.61 -22.95 -4.44
CA GLY A 175 6.01 -24.25 -4.76
C GLY A 175 6.88 -25.06 -5.72
N GLU A 176 7.31 -24.46 -6.84
CA GLU A 176 8.21 -25.08 -7.81
C GLU A 176 9.52 -25.55 -7.15
N TYR A 177 10.10 -24.71 -6.29
CA TYR A 177 11.33 -25.03 -5.57
C TYR A 177 11.18 -26.20 -4.60
N THR A 178 10.02 -26.31 -3.96
CA THR A 178 9.73 -27.37 -3.00
C THR A 178 9.43 -28.68 -3.74
N GLY A 179 8.75 -28.60 -4.89
CA GLY A 179 8.46 -29.75 -5.76
C GLY A 179 9.71 -30.41 -6.33
N GLU A 180 10.71 -29.63 -6.77
CA GLU A 180 11.98 -30.19 -7.27
C GLU A 180 12.80 -30.92 -6.18
N ARG A 181 12.64 -30.54 -4.90
CA ARG A 181 13.24 -31.29 -3.77
C ARG A 181 12.39 -32.47 -3.30
N GLY A 182 11.10 -32.47 -3.62
CA GLY A 182 10.09 -33.41 -3.15
C GLY A 182 9.87 -34.64 -4.03
N GLY A 183 10.61 -34.80 -5.14
CA GLY A 183 10.56 -35.95 -6.04
C GLY A 183 10.94 -37.32 -5.43
N GLY A 184 10.88 -37.46 -4.11
CA GLY A 184 11.05 -38.74 -3.41
C GLY A 184 10.15 -38.95 -2.19
N VAL A 185 9.61 -37.92 -1.53
CA VAL A 185 8.77 -38.13 -0.34
C VAL A 185 7.76 -37.00 -0.13
N GLY A 186 6.49 -37.25 -0.49
CA GLY A 186 5.29 -36.80 0.22
C GLY A 186 5.04 -35.29 0.35
N VAL A 187 4.56 -34.67 -0.74
CA VAL A 187 4.03 -33.29 -0.75
C VAL A 187 2.71 -33.15 0.04
N ASP A 188 2.06 -34.25 0.43
CA ASP A 188 0.76 -34.23 1.10
C ASP A 188 0.75 -33.71 2.55
N LYS A 189 1.91 -33.50 3.19
CA LYS A 189 1.93 -33.10 4.61
C LYS A 189 2.02 -31.60 4.88
N MET A 190 2.28 -30.76 3.87
CA MET A 190 2.53 -29.33 4.13
C MET A 190 1.26 -28.46 4.18
N TYR A 191 0.11 -28.98 3.76
CA TYR A 191 -1.21 -28.34 3.93
C TYR A 191 -2.02 -28.88 5.12
N SER A 192 -1.49 -29.86 5.87
CA SER A 192 -2.22 -30.53 6.96
C SER A 192 -1.96 -29.96 8.36
N ILE A 193 -1.26 -28.83 8.50
CA ILE A 193 -0.99 -28.25 9.83
C ILE A 193 -1.56 -26.85 9.92
N THR A 194 -2.51 -26.72 10.85
CA THR A 194 -3.12 -25.51 11.44
C THR A 194 -4.16 -24.76 10.62
N VAL A 195 -5.40 -25.30 10.65
CA VAL A 195 -6.56 -24.53 11.14
C VAL A 195 -6.53 -24.57 12.66
#